data_AF-A0A0C1KNK0-F1
#
_entry.id   AF-A0A0C1KNK0-F1
#
_cell.length_a   1.000
_cell.length_b   1.000
_cell.length_c   1.000
_cell.angle_alpha   90.00
_cell.angle_beta   90.00
_cell.angle_gamma   90.00
#
_symmetry.space_group_name_H-M   'P 1'
#
loop_
_entity.id
_entity.type
_entity.pdbx_description
1 polymer ?
#
loop_
_entity_poly.entity_id
_entity_poly.type
_entity_poly.pdbx_seq_one_letter_code
_entity_poly.pdbx_strand_id
1 'polypeptide(L)'
;MHNILLTLLLYTLLISCRENGNGSKNSVAVESKNDTLVSFSIIKKDSVHIVNYHLERKIMNGKLFAFHYTSKEDEFILVCDTSRNSYSGIYEKNDTAIFDLEQTKYYTINGNDFKVLKLIGDKNVTDAAFSVFLSIDFGLLLSKSNTWSSAKVLCVDKGNSRSDQLSALLYRMQTDEDFFPNPIPNINKFTPPKFE
;
A
#
# COMPACT_ATOMS: atom_id res chain seq x y z
N MET A 1 13.93 -23.66 0.22
CA MET A 1 14.92 -23.02 -0.68
C MET A 1 14.44 -21.69 -1.31
N HIS A 2 13.13 -21.42 -1.45
CA HIS A 2 12.64 -20.15 -2.03
C HIS A 2 12.84 -18.91 -1.13
N ASN A 3 12.77 -19.05 0.21
CA ASN A 3 12.93 -17.93 1.15
C ASN A 3 14.34 -17.33 1.16
N ILE A 4 15.37 -18.12 0.83
CA ILE A 4 16.77 -17.65 0.79
C ILE A 4 17.03 -16.78 -0.43
N LEU A 5 16.36 -17.08 -1.56
CA LEU A 5 16.49 -16.31 -2.79
C LEU A 5 15.84 -14.92 -2.65
N LEU A 6 14.73 -14.83 -1.91
CA LEU A 6 14.02 -13.59 -1.66
C LEU A 6 14.78 -12.66 -0.70
N THR A 7 15.37 -13.22 0.36
CA THR A 7 16.21 -12.44 1.28
C THR A 7 17.50 -11.97 0.61
N LEU A 8 18.11 -12.78 -0.26
CA LEU A 8 19.24 -12.35 -1.09
C LEU A 8 18.87 -11.21 -2.04
N LEU A 9 17.66 -11.20 -2.60
CA LEU A 9 17.20 -10.13 -3.48
C LEU A 9 16.95 -8.81 -2.73
N LEU A 10 16.40 -8.87 -1.51
CA LEU A 10 16.29 -7.70 -0.64
C LEU A 10 17.67 -7.18 -0.22
N TYR A 11 18.60 -8.08 0.11
CA TYR A 11 19.95 -7.70 0.52
C TYR A 11 20.75 -7.05 -0.61
N THR A 12 20.64 -7.54 -1.85
CA THR A 12 21.32 -6.93 -3.00
C THR A 12 20.72 -5.56 -3.36
N LEU A 13 19.40 -5.37 -3.17
CA LEU A 13 18.74 -4.07 -3.31
C LEU A 13 19.20 -3.05 -2.27
N LEU A 14 19.51 -3.49 -1.04
CA LEU A 14 20.00 -2.64 0.05
C LEU A 14 21.50 -2.33 -0.05
N ILE A 15 22.33 -3.29 -0.48
CA ILE A 15 23.79 -3.10 -0.63
C ILE A 15 24.15 -2.29 -1.89
N SER A 16 23.37 -2.39 -2.97
CA SER A 16 23.59 -1.56 -4.17
C SER A 16 23.42 -0.05 -3.93
N CYS A 17 22.88 0.35 -2.77
CA CYS A 17 22.83 1.75 -2.33
C CYS A 17 24.11 2.22 -1.61
N ARG A 18 25.16 1.38 -1.51
CA ARG A 18 26.39 1.70 -0.75
C ARG A 18 27.72 1.57 -1.50
N GLU A 19 27.76 1.15 -2.76
CA GLU A 19 29.03 1.06 -3.50
C GLU A 19 29.30 2.28 -4.39
N ASN A 20 30.21 3.12 -3.90
CA ASN A 20 31.04 3.96 -4.74
C ASN A 20 31.95 3.07 -5.61
N GLY A 21 31.74 3.08 -6.93
CA GLY A 21 32.79 2.85 -7.92
C GLY A 21 33.19 1.40 -8.25
N ASN A 22 33.06 1.10 -9.56
CA ASN A 22 33.72 0.06 -10.36
C ASN A 22 33.36 -1.42 -10.17
N GLY A 23 32.75 -2.03 -11.21
CA GLY A 23 32.89 -3.48 -11.47
C GLY A 23 31.70 -4.20 -12.13
N SER A 24 31.63 -4.12 -13.46
CA SER A 24 30.75 -4.84 -14.40
C SER A 24 30.49 -6.35 -14.13
N LYS A 25 29.22 -6.82 -14.14
CA LYS A 25 28.56 -7.59 -15.25
C LYS A 25 27.22 -8.21 -14.80
N ASN A 26 26.25 -8.19 -15.73
CA ASN A 26 24.83 -8.59 -15.64
C ASN A 26 23.90 -7.58 -14.95
N SER A 27 23.91 -6.34 -15.46
CA SER A 27 22.86 -5.37 -15.15
C SER A 27 21.57 -5.82 -15.84
N VAL A 28 20.72 -6.55 -15.13
CA VAL A 28 19.27 -6.42 -15.34
C VAL A 28 19.01 -4.91 -15.30
N ALA A 29 18.46 -4.34 -16.37
CA ALA A 29 18.19 -2.91 -16.42
C ALA A 29 17.18 -2.59 -15.30
N VAL A 30 17.70 -2.11 -14.18
CA VAL A 30 16.90 -1.56 -13.08
C VAL A 30 16.61 -0.13 -13.49
N GLU A 31 15.41 0.11 -14.00
CA GLU A 31 14.96 1.47 -14.26
C GLU A 31 14.48 2.02 -12.91
N SER A 32 15.35 2.78 -12.23
CA SER A 32 14.94 3.55 -11.05
C SER A 32 14.21 4.79 -11.55
N LYS A 33 13.00 5.01 -11.04
CA LYS A 33 12.19 6.15 -11.43
C LYS A 33 11.92 6.98 -10.18
N ASN A 34 12.46 8.20 -10.19
CA ASN A 34 12.19 9.37 -9.35
C ASN A 34 11.92 9.13 -7.85
N ASP A 35 12.82 9.64 -7.01
CA ASP A 35 12.49 10.01 -5.63
C ASP A 35 11.40 11.10 -5.67
N THR A 36 10.21 10.76 -5.18
CA THR A 36 9.05 11.65 -5.18
C THR A 36 8.56 11.81 -3.75
N LEU A 37 8.31 13.05 -3.34
CA LEU A 37 7.68 13.29 -2.05
C LEU A 37 6.19 12.96 -2.12
N VAL A 38 5.72 12.09 -1.24
CA VAL A 38 4.31 11.72 -1.09
C VAL A 38 3.88 11.90 0.36
N SER A 39 2.64 12.33 0.56
CA SER A 39 2.10 12.58 1.90
C SER A 39 0.97 11.61 2.17
N PHE A 40 0.89 11.09 3.40
CA PHE A 40 -0.22 10.26 3.85
C PHE A 40 -0.88 10.89 5.07
N SER A 41 -2.22 10.91 5.08
CA SER A 41 -2.99 11.09 6.30
C SER A 41 -3.00 9.78 7.07
N ILE A 42 -2.35 9.79 8.23
CA ILE A 42 -2.32 8.67 9.17
C ILE A 42 -3.46 8.87 10.16
N ILE A 43 -4.46 8.01 10.05
CA ILE A 43 -5.67 8.00 10.87
C ILE A 43 -5.49 6.92 11.93
N LYS A 44 -5.65 7.32 13.19
CA LYS A 44 -5.74 6.46 14.36
C LYS A 44 -7.06 6.75 15.07
N LYS A 45 -7.45 5.89 16.02
CA LYS A 45 -8.71 6.00 16.76
C LYS A 45 -9.01 7.42 17.26
N ASP A 46 -8.01 8.08 17.85
CA ASP A 46 -8.17 9.37 18.53
C ASP A 46 -7.34 10.50 17.90
N SER A 47 -6.73 10.28 16.72
CA SER A 47 -5.90 11.29 16.08
C SER A 47 -5.74 11.12 14.57
N VAL A 48 -5.52 12.24 13.90
CA VAL A 48 -5.13 12.30 12.49
C VAL A 48 -3.92 13.20 12.36
N HIS A 49 -2.89 12.76 11.65
CA HIS A 49 -1.71 13.54 11.35
C HIS A 49 -1.21 13.21 9.95
N ILE A 50 -0.41 14.10 9.38
CA ILE A 50 0.17 13.91 8.04
C ILE A 50 1.62 13.47 8.20
N VAL A 51 2.02 12.43 7.48
CA VAL A 51 3.42 12.00 7.39
C VAL A 51 3.86 12.08 5.94
N ASN A 52 5.03 12.67 5.71
CA ASN A 52 5.64 12.79 4.41
C ASN A 52 6.69 11.69 4.24
N TYR A 53 6.64 10.98 3.12
CA TYR A 53 7.57 9.94 2.74
C TYR A 53 8.27 10.32 1.43
N HIS A 54 9.54 10.01 1.34
CA HIS A 54 10.24 9.84 0.09
C HIS A 54 9.83 8.50 -0.51
N LEU A 55 9.28 8.53 -1.73
CA LEU A 55 8.91 7.34 -2.49
C LEU A 55 9.95 7.10 -3.57
N GLU A 56 10.69 6.00 -3.43
CA GLU A 56 11.52 5.45 -4.49
C GLU A 56 10.78 4.30 -5.18
N ARG A 57 10.64 4.38 -6.51
CA ARG A 57 10.06 3.30 -7.33
C ARG A 57 11.15 2.62 -8.16
N LYS A 58 11.31 1.31 -7.98
CA LYS A 58 12.17 0.46 -8.81
C LYS A 58 11.33 -0.46 -9.68
N ILE A 59 11.62 -0.48 -10.97
CA ILE A 59 10.96 -1.37 -11.94
C ILE A 59 12.01 -2.30 -12.53
N MET A 60 11.79 -3.61 -12.39
CA MET A 60 12.63 -4.65 -12.96
C MET A 60 11.86 -5.39 -14.05
N ASN A 61 12.38 -5.32 -15.28
CA ASN A 61 11.83 -5.99 -16.47
C ASN A 61 10.34 -5.70 -16.73
N GLY A 62 9.83 -4.54 -16.28
CA GLY A 62 8.42 -4.15 -16.43
C GLY A 62 7.40 -5.02 -15.68
N LYS A 63 7.86 -5.96 -14.84
CA LYS A 63 7.00 -6.98 -14.21
C LYS A 63 7.09 -7.00 -12.69
N LEU A 64 8.25 -6.64 -12.16
CA LEU A 64 8.50 -6.54 -10.74
C LEU A 64 8.63 -5.07 -10.35
N PHE A 65 7.76 -4.64 -9.46
CA PHE A 65 7.67 -3.26 -8.97
C PHE A 65 7.97 -3.25 -7.49
N ALA A 66 8.94 -2.47 -7.06
CA ALA A 66 9.21 -2.21 -5.65
C ALA A 66 8.97 -0.72 -5.36
N PHE A 67 8.13 -0.45 -4.37
CA PHE A 67 7.83 0.87 -3.86
C PHE A 67 8.41 0.97 -2.46
N HIS A 68 9.41 1.82 -2.28
CA HIS A 68 10.08 2.03 -1.01
C HIS A 68 9.70 3.41 -0.48
N TYR A 69 9.10 3.43 0.70
CA TYR A 69 8.62 4.63 1.37
C TYR A 69 9.49 4.86 2.59
N THR A 70 10.18 6.00 2.64
CA THR A 70 11.06 6.35 3.76
C THR A 70 10.65 7.70 4.34
N SER A 71 10.42 7.75 5.65
CA SER A 71 10.23 8.97 6.42
C SER A 71 11.28 9.04 7.54
N LYS A 72 11.22 10.07 8.39
CA LYS A 72 12.13 10.17 9.55
C LYS A 72 11.87 9.10 10.63
N GLU A 73 10.63 8.62 10.73
CA GLU A 73 10.16 7.80 11.85
C GLU A 73 9.76 6.38 11.42
N ASP A 74 9.56 6.17 10.13
CA ASP A 74 8.96 4.96 9.59
C ASP A 74 9.47 4.69 8.16
N GLU A 75 9.60 3.41 7.84
CA GLU A 75 9.99 2.91 6.53
C GLU A 75 9.15 1.68 6.20
N PHE A 76 8.65 1.62 4.98
CA PHE A 76 7.96 0.42 4.50
C PHE A 76 8.20 0.20 3.01
N ILE A 77 8.12 -1.07 2.61
CA ILE A 77 8.40 -1.49 1.24
C ILE A 77 7.25 -2.36 0.76
N LEU A 78 6.73 -2.08 -0.43
CA LEU A 78 5.75 -2.91 -1.11
C LEU A 78 6.34 -3.44 -2.41
N VAL A 79 6.31 -4.75 -2.59
CA VAL A 79 6.83 -5.47 -3.75
C VAL A 79 5.68 -6.18 -4.46
N CYS A 80 5.57 -5.94 -5.75
CA CYS A 80 4.54 -6.51 -6.63
C CYS A 80 5.23 -7.21 -7.80
N ASP A 81 5.17 -8.55 -7.81
CA ASP A 81 5.55 -9.36 -8.96
C ASP A 81 4.30 -9.74 -9.74
N THR A 82 4.04 -8.98 -10.81
CA THR A 82 2.88 -9.21 -11.69
C THR A 82 3.00 -10.48 -12.52
N SER A 83 4.20 -11.04 -12.69
CA SER A 83 4.41 -12.26 -13.47
C SER A 83 4.03 -13.51 -12.69
N ARG A 84 4.20 -13.47 -11.37
CA ARG A 84 3.89 -14.56 -10.45
C ARG A 84 2.61 -14.34 -9.67
N ASN A 85 1.97 -13.19 -9.85
CA ASN A 85 0.82 -12.74 -9.07
C ASN A 85 1.12 -12.81 -7.55
N SER A 86 2.34 -12.40 -7.17
CA SER A 86 2.83 -12.48 -5.80
C SER A 86 3.15 -11.09 -5.26
N TYR A 87 2.75 -10.87 -4.00
CA TYR A 87 2.80 -9.57 -3.35
C TYR A 87 3.42 -9.75 -1.97
N SER A 88 4.43 -8.94 -1.67
CA SER A 88 5.15 -9.02 -0.39
C SER A 88 5.69 -7.66 -0.01
N GLY A 89 6.19 -7.50 1.20
CA GLY A 89 6.74 -6.23 1.63
C GLY A 89 7.22 -6.25 3.06
N ILE A 90 7.77 -5.13 3.51
CA ILE A 90 8.03 -4.86 4.92
C ILE A 90 7.01 -3.79 5.31
N TYR A 91 6.16 -4.09 6.30
CA TYR A 91 5.03 -3.22 6.66
C TYR A 91 4.82 -3.20 8.17
N GLU A 92 4.93 -2.02 8.79
CA GLU A 92 4.72 -1.71 10.22
C GLU A 92 5.64 -2.39 11.24
N LYS A 93 6.27 -3.50 10.90
CA LYS A 93 7.31 -4.19 11.68
C LYS A 93 8.32 -4.74 10.68
N ASN A 94 9.61 -4.74 11.00
CA ASN A 94 10.70 -5.14 10.09
C ASN A 94 10.64 -6.61 9.57
N ASP A 95 9.52 -7.28 9.77
CA ASP A 95 9.22 -8.60 9.24
C ASP A 95 8.62 -8.49 7.83
N THR A 96 8.93 -9.48 7.01
CA THR A 96 8.36 -9.57 5.67
C THR A 96 6.90 -10.04 5.76
N ALA A 97 5.98 -9.18 5.35
CA ALA A 97 4.59 -9.51 5.12
C ALA A 97 4.43 -10.14 3.72
N ILE A 98 3.69 -11.24 3.65
CA ILE A 98 3.17 -11.79 2.39
C ILE A 98 1.71 -11.35 2.30
N PHE A 99 1.33 -10.79 1.16
CA PHE A 99 -0.03 -10.32 0.95
C PHE A 99 -0.78 -11.25 0.01
N ASP A 100 -1.99 -11.63 0.41
CA ASP A 100 -2.92 -12.31 -0.47
C ASP A 100 -3.65 -11.28 -1.34
N LEU A 101 -3.84 -11.59 -2.63
CA LEU A 101 -4.71 -10.80 -3.49
C LEU A 101 -6.16 -11.14 -3.19
N GLU A 102 -6.89 -10.21 -2.59
CA GLU A 102 -8.31 -10.37 -2.30
C GLU A 102 -9.16 -10.00 -3.53
N GLN A 103 -8.82 -8.89 -4.18
CA GLN A 103 -9.58 -8.39 -5.33
C GLN A 103 -8.70 -7.55 -6.26
N THR A 104 -9.01 -7.58 -7.55
CA THR A 104 -8.55 -6.58 -8.52
C THR A 104 -9.74 -5.75 -8.97
N LYS A 105 -9.65 -4.42 -8.83
CA LYS A 105 -10.65 -3.47 -9.31
C LYS A 105 -10.08 -2.59 -10.41
N TYR A 106 -10.93 -2.21 -11.35
CA TYR A 106 -10.61 -1.29 -12.42
C TYR A 106 -11.50 -0.06 -12.30
N TYR A 107 -10.88 1.11 -12.20
CA TYR A 107 -11.58 2.38 -12.09
C TYR A 107 -11.30 3.22 -13.34
N THR A 108 -12.32 3.48 -14.15
CA THR A 108 -12.24 4.46 -15.23
C THR A 108 -12.46 5.87 -14.68
N ILE A 109 -11.48 6.77 -14.81
CA ILE A 109 -11.56 8.19 -14.43
C ILE A 109 -11.11 9.03 -15.62
N ASN A 110 -11.99 9.92 -16.11
CA ASN A 110 -11.71 10.78 -17.27
C ASN A 110 -11.14 9.99 -18.47
N GLY A 111 -11.74 8.83 -18.78
CA GLY A 111 -11.32 7.97 -19.90
C GLY A 111 -10.02 7.17 -19.69
N ASN A 112 -9.42 7.24 -18.51
CA ASN A 112 -8.24 6.45 -18.15
C ASN A 112 -8.60 5.35 -17.17
N ASP A 113 -8.17 4.12 -17.45
CA ASP A 113 -8.40 2.97 -16.60
C ASP A 113 -7.26 2.79 -15.59
N PHE A 114 -7.64 2.72 -14.32
CA PHE A 114 -6.73 2.52 -13.20
C PHE A 114 -6.95 1.15 -12.59
N LYS A 115 -5.93 0.29 -12.66
CA LYS A 115 -5.93 -1.00 -11.96
C LYS A 115 -5.51 -0.80 -10.51
N VAL A 116 -6.37 -1.22 -9.59
CA VAL A 116 -6.14 -1.19 -8.15
C VAL A 116 -6.25 -2.60 -7.60
N LEU A 117 -5.23 -3.02 -6.84
CA LEU A 117 -5.15 -4.30 -6.17
C LEU A 117 -5.54 -4.12 -4.71
N LYS A 118 -6.53 -4.87 -4.24
CA LYS A 118 -6.86 -5.04 -2.82
C LYS A 118 -6.08 -6.24 -2.31
N LEU A 119 -5.08 -5.96 -1.51
CA LEU A 119 -4.17 -6.92 -0.91
C LEU A 119 -4.49 -7.03 0.58
N ILE A 120 -4.46 -8.24 1.15
CA ILE A 120 -4.69 -8.47 2.57
C ILE A 120 -3.45 -9.09 3.22
N GLY A 121 -2.94 -8.43 4.25
CA GLY A 121 -1.89 -8.94 5.14
C GLY A 121 -2.52 -9.55 6.38
N ASP A 122 -1.85 -10.54 6.96
CA ASP A 122 -2.24 -11.17 8.23
C ASP A 122 -3.70 -11.65 8.26
N LYS A 123 -4.23 -12.11 7.10
CA LYS A 123 -5.64 -12.48 6.90
C LYS A 123 -6.23 -13.39 7.97
N ASN A 124 -5.42 -14.30 8.52
CA ASN A 124 -5.84 -15.29 9.51
C ASN A 124 -5.44 -14.91 10.95
N VAL A 125 -5.04 -13.66 11.19
CA VAL A 125 -4.65 -13.16 12.51
C VAL A 125 -5.75 -12.22 13.02
N THR A 126 -6.43 -12.67 14.08
CA THR A 126 -7.66 -12.06 14.62
C THR A 126 -7.55 -10.56 14.88
N ASP A 127 -6.40 -10.06 15.34
CA ASP A 127 -6.22 -8.65 15.74
C ASP A 127 -5.19 -7.89 14.90
N ALA A 128 -4.66 -8.49 13.83
CA ALA A 128 -3.61 -7.89 13.02
C ALA A 128 -3.98 -7.74 11.54
N ALA A 129 -5.05 -8.38 11.06
CA ALA A 129 -5.42 -8.32 9.64
C ALA A 129 -5.57 -6.87 9.15
N PHE A 130 -5.01 -6.59 7.97
CA PHE A 130 -5.05 -5.27 7.36
C PHE A 130 -5.10 -5.36 5.84
N SER A 131 -5.66 -4.33 5.21
CA SER A 131 -5.80 -4.25 3.76
C SER A 131 -4.91 -3.14 3.21
N VAL A 132 -4.29 -3.40 2.07
CA VAL A 132 -3.49 -2.47 1.27
C VAL A 132 -4.12 -2.34 -0.11
N PHE A 133 -4.35 -1.11 -0.55
CA PHE A 133 -4.88 -0.79 -1.87
C PHE A 133 -3.75 -0.18 -2.70
N LEU A 134 -3.27 -0.95 -3.67
CA LEU A 134 -2.07 -0.65 -4.44
C LEU A 134 -2.41 -0.40 -5.91
N SER A 135 -1.89 0.67 -6.49
CA SER A 135 -1.82 0.88 -7.93
C SER A 135 -0.38 0.81 -8.38
N ILE A 136 -0.10 0.13 -9.50
CA ILE A 136 1.26 0.11 -10.05
C ILE A 136 1.70 1.51 -10.51
N ASP A 137 0.76 2.37 -10.88
CA ASP A 137 1.07 3.71 -11.39
C ASP A 137 1.45 4.69 -10.28
N PHE A 138 0.79 4.57 -9.12
CA PHE A 138 0.89 5.51 -8.00
C PHE A 138 1.52 4.93 -6.73
N GLY A 139 1.67 3.61 -6.65
CA GLY A 139 2.04 2.91 -5.43
C GLY A 139 0.86 2.73 -4.48
N LEU A 140 1.13 2.79 -3.17
CA LEU A 140 0.14 2.74 -2.10
C LEU A 140 -0.80 3.93 -2.22
N LEU A 141 -2.08 3.64 -2.49
CA LEU A 141 -3.13 4.66 -2.47
C LEU A 141 -3.69 4.78 -1.07
N LEU A 142 -3.86 3.65 -0.41
CA LEU A 142 -4.47 3.59 0.91
C LEU A 142 -4.12 2.26 1.58
N SER A 143 -4.04 2.26 2.91
CA SER A 143 -4.15 1.06 3.74
C SER A 143 -5.15 1.27 4.88
N LYS A 144 -5.73 0.18 5.39
CA LYS A 144 -6.57 0.20 6.59
C LYS A 144 -6.37 -1.06 7.42
N SER A 145 -6.47 -0.93 8.73
CA SER A 145 -6.67 -2.10 9.57
C SER A 145 -8.07 -2.66 9.33
N ASN A 146 -8.19 -3.99 9.34
CA ASN A 146 -9.48 -4.68 9.29
C ASN A 146 -10.03 -4.95 10.70
N THR A 147 -9.24 -4.67 11.73
CA THR A 147 -9.54 -4.97 13.14
C THR A 147 -9.66 -3.70 13.97
N TRP A 148 -8.82 -2.71 13.71
CA TRP A 148 -8.76 -1.43 14.43
C TRP A 148 -9.22 -0.26 13.56
N SER A 149 -9.65 0.82 14.23
CA SER A 149 -9.96 2.10 13.57
C SER A 149 -8.67 2.84 13.20
N SER A 150 -7.91 2.30 12.25
CA SER A 150 -6.70 2.91 11.72
C SER A 150 -6.59 2.78 10.20
N ALA A 151 -6.03 3.80 9.57
CA ALA A 151 -5.82 3.84 8.12
C ALA A 151 -4.67 4.77 7.74
N LYS A 152 -4.06 4.53 6.59
CA LYS A 152 -3.14 5.46 5.93
C LYS A 152 -3.75 5.82 4.58
N VAL A 153 -3.97 7.09 4.30
CA VAL A 153 -4.63 7.55 3.06
C VAL A 153 -3.70 8.50 2.33
N LEU A 154 -3.42 8.24 1.05
CA LEU A 154 -2.60 9.13 0.23
C LEU A 154 -3.25 10.51 0.12
N CYS A 155 -2.50 11.55 0.47
CA CYS A 155 -2.87 12.94 0.25
C CYS A 155 -2.47 13.33 -1.18
N VAL A 156 -3.40 13.91 -1.92
CA VAL A 156 -3.13 14.39 -3.27
C VAL A 156 -2.51 15.78 -3.21
N ASP A 157 -1.29 15.91 -3.73
CA ASP A 157 -0.67 17.21 -3.96
C ASP A 157 -1.24 17.85 -5.22
N LYS A 158 -1.70 19.11 -5.10
CA LYS A 158 -2.24 19.93 -6.19
C LYS A 158 -1.19 20.29 -7.24
N GLY A 159 0.11 20.17 -6.92
CA GLY A 159 1.20 20.39 -7.87
C GLY A 159 1.37 19.27 -8.92
N ASN A 160 0.69 18.12 -8.75
CA ASN A 160 0.78 16.99 -9.67
C ASN A 160 -0.17 17.16 -10.86
N SER A 161 0.32 16.95 -12.09
CA SER A 161 -0.51 17.01 -13.32
C SER A 161 -1.63 15.96 -13.36
N ARG A 162 -1.53 14.92 -12.52
CA ARG A 162 -2.55 13.87 -12.35
C ARG A 162 -3.34 14.02 -11.05
N SER A 163 -3.24 15.16 -10.37
CA SER A 163 -3.91 15.42 -9.08
C SER A 163 -5.43 15.22 -9.16
N ASP A 164 -6.09 15.73 -10.20
CA ASP A 164 -7.53 15.56 -10.37
C ASP A 164 -7.93 14.08 -10.54
N GLN A 165 -7.17 13.34 -11.35
CA GLN A 165 -7.41 11.91 -11.58
C GLN A 165 -7.20 11.10 -10.30
N LEU A 166 -6.14 11.39 -9.56
CA LEU A 166 -5.82 10.72 -8.31
C LEU A 166 -6.83 11.04 -7.22
N SER A 167 -7.30 12.30 -7.15
CA SER A 167 -8.35 12.73 -6.22
C SER A 167 -9.65 12.00 -6.49
N ALA A 168 -10.07 11.94 -7.75
CA ALA A 168 -11.28 11.21 -8.15
C ALA A 168 -11.17 9.70 -7.92
N LEU A 169 -10.00 9.11 -8.18
CA LEU A 169 -9.71 7.70 -7.89
C LEU A 169 -9.84 7.41 -6.39
N LEU A 170 -9.17 8.19 -5.54
CA LEU A 170 -9.24 8.03 -4.09
C LEU A 170 -10.65 8.24 -3.55
N TYR A 171 -11.38 9.23 -4.05
CA TYR A 171 -12.77 9.46 -3.68
C TYR A 171 -13.66 8.25 -4.01
N ARG A 172 -13.54 7.67 -5.21
CA ARG A 172 -14.28 6.46 -5.57
C ARG A 172 -13.90 5.27 -4.70
N MET A 173 -12.60 5.04 -4.51
CA MET A 173 -12.14 3.94 -3.64
C MET A 173 -12.63 4.05 -2.19
N GLN A 174 -12.72 5.27 -1.66
CA GLN A 174 -13.22 5.52 -0.31
C GLN A 174 -14.74 5.43 -0.23
N THR A 175 -15.48 5.75 -1.29
CA THR A 175 -16.95 5.74 -1.27
C THR A 175 -17.56 4.42 -1.73
N ASP A 176 -16.78 3.57 -2.41
CA ASP A 176 -17.13 2.19 -2.70
C ASP A 176 -17.35 1.39 -1.40
N GLU A 177 -18.27 0.40 -1.44
CA GLU A 177 -18.73 -0.40 -0.29
C GLU A 177 -17.60 -1.07 0.53
N ASP A 178 -16.41 -1.25 -0.05
CA ASP A 178 -15.24 -1.83 0.63
C ASP A 178 -14.67 -0.98 1.77
N PHE A 179 -14.97 0.32 1.79
CA PHE A 179 -14.33 1.27 2.71
C PHE A 179 -15.19 1.67 3.89
N PHE A 180 -16.49 1.88 3.63
CA PHE A 180 -17.50 2.15 4.66
C PHE A 180 -18.57 1.06 4.65
N PRO A 181 -18.25 -0.22 4.89
CA PRO A 181 -19.29 -1.10 5.41
C PRO A 181 -19.60 -0.54 6.79
N ASN A 182 -20.52 0.42 6.90
CA ASN A 182 -21.04 0.84 8.18
C ASN A 182 -21.54 -0.45 8.84
N PRO A 183 -20.92 -0.95 9.92
CA PRO A 183 -21.63 -1.90 10.74
C PRO A 183 -22.80 -1.09 11.28
N ILE A 184 -23.99 -1.27 10.72
CA ILE A 184 -25.21 -0.86 11.40
C ILE A 184 -25.17 -1.74 12.65
N PRO A 185 -24.96 -1.18 13.87
CA PRO A 185 -25.09 -1.98 15.06
C PRO A 185 -26.47 -2.60 14.98
N ASN A 186 -26.55 -3.91 15.11
CA ASN A 186 -27.82 -4.60 15.21
C ASN A 186 -28.38 -4.21 16.60
N ILE A 187 -28.98 -3.03 16.67
CA ILE A 187 -29.64 -2.54 17.87
C ILE A 187 -30.85 -3.45 18.00
N ASN A 188 -30.68 -4.53 18.78
CA ASN A 188 -31.83 -5.26 19.32
C ASN A 188 -32.76 -4.19 19.90
N LYS A 189 -33.97 -4.09 19.33
CA LYS A 189 -34.98 -3.10 19.72
C LYS A 189 -34.97 -3.00 21.24
N PHE A 190 -34.61 -1.82 21.74
CA PHE A 190 -34.69 -1.53 23.18
C PHE A 190 -36.11 -1.90 23.62
N THR A 191 -36.22 -2.95 24.43
CA THR A 191 -37.51 -3.35 24.96
C THR A 191 -37.73 -2.48 26.19
N PRO A 192 -38.66 -1.52 26.15
CA PRO A 192 -38.90 -0.67 27.32
C PRO A 192 -39.33 -1.57 28.49
N PRO A 193 -38.89 -1.26 29.73
CA PRO A 193 -39.29 -2.04 30.89
C PRO A 193 -40.81 -2.05 30.99
N LYS A 194 -41.38 -3.25 31.21
CA LYS A 194 -42.79 -3.38 31.55
C LYS A 194 -42.98 -2.75 32.92
N PHE A 195 -43.77 -1.70 33.00
CA PHE A 195 -44.29 -1.22 34.27
C PHE A 195 -45.34 -2.23 34.75
N GLU A 196 -45.09 -2.84 35.90
CA GLU A 196 -46.08 -3.57 36.70
C GLU A 196 -46.82 -2.61 37.65
#